data_AF-A0A8J2T392-F1
#
_entry.id   AF-A0A8J2T392-F1
#
_cell.length_a   1.000
_cell.length_b   1.000
_cell.length_c   1.000
_cell.angle_alpha   90.00
_cell.angle_beta   90.00
_cell.angle_gamma   90.00
#
_symmetry.space_group_name_H-M   'P 1'
#
loop_
_entity.id
_entity.type
_entity.pdbx_description
1 polymer ?
#
loop_
_entity_poly.entity_id
_entity_poly.type
_entity_poly.pdbx_seq_one_letter_code
_entity_poly.pdbx_strand_id
1 'polypeptide(L)'
;MVNSDLISRIEYSEKYNDENYEYRHVIMPKELAKTLPRSTLMSEQEWRNAGIQMSRGWQHFMIHRPERHIFLFRRPLGTDPLSGKVDPELERSAKDQYMNYLQDNTNLENEMK
;
A
#
# COMPACT_ATOMS: atom_id res chain seq x y z
N MET A 1 -28.24 -8.65 0.45
CA MET A 1 -27.27 -9.06 1.49
C MET A 1 -26.02 -9.77 0.93
N VAL A 2 -25.88 -9.96 -0.38
CA VAL A 2 -24.84 -10.87 -0.95
C VAL A 2 -23.42 -10.27 -1.00
N ASN A 3 -23.22 -8.95 -0.81
CA ASN A 3 -21.90 -8.32 -0.94
C ASN A 3 -21.10 -8.21 0.37
N SER A 4 -21.75 -8.25 1.53
CA SER A 4 -21.07 -8.00 2.81
C SER A 4 -20.10 -9.12 3.20
N ASP A 5 -20.46 -10.37 2.90
CA ASP A 5 -19.64 -11.55 3.21
C ASP A 5 -18.34 -11.56 2.38
N LEU A 6 -18.40 -11.21 1.09
CA LEU A 6 -17.19 -11.08 0.26
C LEU A 6 -16.29 -9.95 0.74
N ILE A 7 -16.85 -8.78 1.09
CA ILE A 7 -16.04 -7.64 1.59
C ILE A 7 -15.27 -8.02 2.87
N SER A 8 -15.86 -8.84 3.74
CA SER A 8 -15.19 -9.30 4.96
C SER A 8 -13.96 -10.18 4.73
N ARG A 9 -13.80 -10.72 3.52
CA ARG A 9 -12.67 -11.58 3.11
C ARG A 9 -11.57 -10.81 2.38
N ILE A 10 -11.62 -9.49 2.35
CA ILE A 10 -10.54 -8.67 1.81
C ILE A 10 -9.36 -8.74 2.79
N GLU A 11 -8.20 -9.15 2.28
CA GLU A 11 -6.98 -9.27 3.07
C GLU A 11 -6.03 -8.11 2.76
N TYR A 12 -5.32 -7.64 3.79
CA TYR A 12 -4.39 -6.53 3.72
C TYR A 12 -3.01 -7.00 4.14
N SER A 13 -2.00 -6.77 3.30
CA SER A 13 -0.62 -7.12 3.66
C SER A 13 -0.07 -6.24 4.77
N GLU A 14 1.02 -6.69 5.38
CA GLU A 14 1.90 -5.80 6.12
C GLU A 14 2.41 -4.67 5.23
N LYS A 15 2.75 -3.54 5.86
CA LYS A 15 3.35 -2.40 5.18
C LYS A 15 4.84 -2.64 5.00
N TYR A 16 5.37 -2.18 3.88
CA TYR A 16 6.79 -2.18 3.59
C TYR A 16 7.15 -0.89 2.86
N ASN A 17 8.37 -0.41 3.07
CA ASN A 17 8.76 0.93 2.64
C ASN A 17 10.03 0.89 1.80
N ASP A 18 10.14 1.83 0.87
CA ASP A 18 11.43 2.25 0.32
C ASP A 18 11.77 3.66 0.85
N GLU A 19 12.75 4.33 0.23
CA GLU A 19 13.19 5.67 0.61
C GLU A 19 12.09 6.75 0.49
N ASN A 20 11.05 6.53 -0.31
CA ASN A 20 10.08 7.57 -0.67
C ASN A 20 8.62 7.19 -0.37
N TYR A 21 8.29 5.90 -0.38
CA TYR A 21 6.91 5.43 -0.28
C TYR A 21 6.75 4.30 0.73
N GLU A 22 5.59 4.29 1.38
CA GLU A 22 5.03 3.12 2.05
C GLU A 22 4.11 2.38 1.07
N TYR A 23 4.25 1.07 1.03
CA TYR A 23 3.55 0.16 0.14
C TYR A 23 2.73 -0.85 0.93
N ARG A 24 1.68 -1.34 0.28
CA ARG A 24 0.84 -2.45 0.75
C ARG A 24 0.13 -3.05 -0.46
N HIS A 25 -0.12 -4.34 -0.42
CA HIS A 25 -1.05 -4.97 -1.35
C HIS A 25 -2.33 -5.39 -0.64
N VAL A 26 -3.43 -5.34 -1.39
CA VAL A 26 -4.75 -5.78 -0.94
C VAL A 26 -5.16 -6.96 -1.80
N ILE A 27 -5.51 -8.07 -1.17
CA ILE A 27 -6.00 -9.28 -1.85
C ILE A 27 -7.52 -9.27 -1.75
N MET A 28 -8.16 -9.06 -2.89
CA MET A 28 -9.61 -9.10 -3.03
C MET A 28 -10.07 -10.54 -3.26
N PRO A 29 -11.29 -10.91 -2.81
CA PRO A 29 -11.93 -12.12 -3.29
C PRO A 29 -12.03 -12.12 -4.81
N LYS A 30 -11.74 -13.25 -5.45
CA LYS A 30 -11.68 -13.36 -6.92
C LYS A 30 -13.02 -13.01 -7.57
N GLU A 31 -14.12 -13.29 -6.89
CA GLU A 31 -15.50 -12.96 -7.30
C GLU A 31 -15.70 -11.46 -7.40
N LEU A 32 -15.21 -10.70 -6.41
CA LEU A 32 -15.31 -9.24 -6.36
C LEU A 32 -14.33 -8.59 -7.33
N ALA A 33 -13.11 -9.12 -7.44
CA ALA A 33 -12.12 -8.61 -8.39
C ALA A 33 -12.58 -8.73 -9.86
N LYS A 34 -13.39 -9.75 -10.20
CA LYS A 34 -13.94 -9.95 -11.55
C LYS A 34 -14.90 -8.84 -11.97
N THR A 35 -15.54 -8.14 -11.04
CA THR A 35 -16.49 -7.06 -11.33
C THR A 35 -15.81 -5.71 -11.49
N LEU A 36 -14.50 -5.61 -11.20
CA LEU A 36 -13.75 -4.36 -11.24
C LEU A 36 -13.04 -4.14 -12.59
N PRO A 37 -12.71 -2.88 -12.95
CA PRO A 37 -11.99 -2.55 -14.17
C PRO A 37 -10.67 -3.30 -14.30
N ARG A 38 -10.37 -3.81 -15.50
CA ARG A 38 -9.17 -4.62 -15.72
C ARG A 38 -7.94 -3.81 -16.17
N SER A 39 -8.11 -2.66 -16.79
CA SER A 39 -7.00 -1.95 -17.43
C SER A 39 -6.74 -0.58 -16.81
N THR A 40 -7.43 -0.25 -15.72
CA THR A 40 -7.45 1.10 -15.17
C THR A 40 -7.08 1.07 -13.69
N LEU A 41 -6.24 2.01 -13.28
CA LEU A 41 -6.00 2.29 -11.88
C LEU A 41 -7.25 2.94 -11.27
N MET A 42 -7.51 2.67 -9.99
CA MET A 42 -8.68 3.16 -9.29
C MET A 42 -8.32 4.38 -8.46
N SER A 43 -9.10 5.44 -8.56
CA SER A 43 -9.10 6.56 -7.63
C SER A 43 -9.48 6.12 -6.22
N GLU A 44 -9.21 6.97 -5.23
CA GLU A 44 -9.59 6.72 -3.83
C GLU A 44 -11.08 6.43 -3.68
N GLN A 45 -11.93 7.17 -4.38
CA GLN A 45 -13.36 6.94 -4.32
C GLN A 45 -13.75 5.57 -4.90
N GLU A 46 -13.15 5.17 -6.02
CA GLU A 46 -13.48 3.91 -6.70
C GLU A 46 -13.08 2.70 -5.86
N TRP A 47 -11.87 2.67 -5.30
CA TRP A 47 -11.45 1.52 -4.49
C TRP A 47 -12.17 1.45 -3.13
N ARG A 48 -12.56 2.60 -2.55
CA ARG A 48 -13.42 2.64 -1.36
C ARG A 48 -14.81 2.08 -1.66
N ASN A 49 -15.40 2.46 -2.79
CA ASN A 49 -16.69 1.94 -3.25
C ASN A 49 -16.64 0.42 -3.53
N ALA A 50 -15.47 -0.11 -3.91
CA ALA A 50 -15.24 -1.54 -4.07
C ALA A 50 -15.14 -2.31 -2.74
N GLY A 51 -15.16 -1.61 -1.59
CA GLY A 51 -15.11 -2.22 -0.26
C GLY A 51 -13.73 -2.23 0.40
N ILE A 52 -12.69 -1.71 -0.27
CA ILE A 52 -11.36 -1.60 0.32
C ILE A 52 -11.37 -0.47 1.36
N GLN A 53 -10.91 -0.76 2.58
CA GLN A 53 -10.89 0.18 3.68
C GLN A 53 -9.48 0.34 4.24
N MET A 54 -8.93 1.53 4.09
CA MET A 54 -7.62 1.92 4.61
C MET A 54 -7.64 3.39 5.03
N SER A 55 -6.58 3.84 5.70
CA SER A 55 -6.29 5.25 5.97
C SER A 55 -6.24 6.06 4.67
N ARG A 56 -6.14 7.39 4.76
CA ARG A 56 -6.09 8.24 3.56
C ARG A 56 -4.69 8.29 2.94
N GLY A 57 -4.65 8.73 1.69
CA GLY A 57 -3.42 8.97 0.91
C GLY A 57 -2.90 7.77 0.12
N TRP A 58 -3.54 6.59 0.22
CA TRP A 58 -3.19 5.42 -0.59
C TRP A 58 -3.60 5.59 -2.06
N GLN A 59 -2.66 5.32 -2.95
CA GLN A 59 -2.82 5.39 -4.39
C GLN A 59 -2.69 3.98 -5.00
N HIS A 60 -3.70 3.53 -5.75
CA HIS A 60 -3.57 2.33 -6.58
C HIS A 60 -2.63 2.67 -7.74
N PHE A 61 -1.38 2.24 -7.67
CA PHE A 61 -0.32 2.76 -8.54
C PHE A 61 0.11 1.81 -9.66
N MET A 62 -0.21 0.52 -9.53
CA MET A 62 0.19 -0.49 -10.50
C MET A 62 -0.80 -1.64 -10.58
N ILE A 63 -1.05 -2.13 -11.80
CA ILE A 63 -1.87 -3.31 -12.05
C ILE A 63 -0.96 -4.53 -12.10
N HIS A 64 -1.15 -5.44 -11.14
CA HIS A 64 -0.49 -6.74 -11.16
C HIS A 64 -1.24 -7.68 -12.14
N ARG A 65 -0.69 -7.86 -13.35
CA ARG A 65 -1.36 -8.61 -14.43
C ARG A 65 -1.58 -10.10 -14.14
N PRO A 66 -0.60 -10.85 -13.58
CA PRO A 66 -0.78 -12.28 -13.30
C PRO A 66 -1.91 -12.55 -12.30
N GLU A 67 -1.88 -11.88 -11.15
CA GLU A 67 -2.86 -12.08 -10.08
C GLU A 67 -3.78 -10.86 -9.95
N ARG A 68 -4.80 -10.84 -10.81
CA ARG A 68 -5.76 -9.73 -10.97
C ARG A 68 -6.53 -9.29 -9.72
N HIS A 69 -6.51 -10.13 -8.70
CA HIS A 69 -7.19 -9.92 -7.43
C HIS A 69 -6.27 -9.28 -6.39
N ILE A 70 -5.00 -9.04 -6.73
CA ILE A 70 -4.03 -8.30 -5.93
C ILE A 70 -3.96 -6.87 -6.44
N PHE A 71 -4.25 -5.93 -5.55
CA PHE A 71 -4.24 -4.50 -5.81
C PHE A 71 -3.06 -3.87 -5.09
N LEU A 72 -2.20 -3.18 -5.85
CA LEU A 72 -0.96 -2.60 -5.33
C LEU A 72 -1.17 -1.14 -4.98
N PHE A 73 -0.91 -0.79 -3.72
CA PHE A 73 -1.05 0.56 -3.22
C PHE A 73 0.29 1.11 -2.75
N ARG A 74 0.45 2.42 -2.91
CA ARG A 74 1.54 3.19 -2.31
C ARG A 74 1.04 4.51 -1.76
N ARG A 75 1.74 5.09 -0.80
CA ARG A 75 1.59 6.49 -0.39
C ARG A 75 2.94 7.07 0.02
N PRO A 76 3.17 8.38 -0.12
CA PRO A 76 4.43 8.97 0.31
C PRO A 76 4.69 8.73 1.80
N LEU A 77 5.95 8.63 2.20
CA LEU A 77 6.32 8.64 3.62
C LEU A 77 5.87 9.94 4.29
N GLY A 78 5.56 9.88 5.59
CA GLY A 78 5.03 11.04 6.32
C GLY A 78 3.58 11.39 5.99
N THR A 79 2.86 10.56 5.24
CA THR A 79 1.42 10.77 4.97
C THR A 79 0.60 10.62 6.25
N ASP A 80 -0.04 11.71 6.68
CA ASP A 80 -0.99 11.71 7.79
C ASP A 80 -2.22 10.85 7.45
N PRO A 81 -2.56 9.84 8.28
CA PRO A 81 -3.61 8.88 7.96
C PRO A 81 -5.02 9.48 7.90
N LEU A 82 -5.25 10.66 8.48
CA LEU A 82 -6.56 11.31 8.57
C LEU A 82 -6.81 12.33 7.46
N SER A 83 -5.79 13.08 7.07
CA SER A 83 -5.87 14.10 6.02
C SER A 83 -5.43 13.57 4.66
N GLY A 84 -4.57 12.55 4.63
CA GLY A 84 -3.93 12.05 3.41
C GLY A 84 -2.85 12.98 2.85
N LYS A 85 -2.47 14.02 3.60
CA LYS A 85 -1.41 14.96 3.23
C LYS A 85 -0.08 14.52 3.80
N VAL A 86 0.99 14.86 3.10
CA VAL A 86 2.37 14.62 3.58
C VAL A 86 2.72 15.72 4.57
N ASP A 87 3.15 15.32 5.76
CA ASP A 87 3.82 16.19 6.72
C ASP A 87 5.34 16.15 6.44
N PRO A 88 5.98 17.27 6.07
CA PRO A 88 7.41 17.31 5.75
C PRO A 88 8.32 16.84 6.89
N GLU A 89 7.93 17.06 8.15
CA GLU A 89 8.73 16.63 9.31
C GLU A 89 8.66 15.11 9.47
N LEU A 90 7.46 14.53 9.32
CA LEU A 90 7.29 13.07 9.36
C LEU A 90 7.95 12.40 8.14
N GLU A 91 7.90 13.01 6.97
CA GLU A 91 8.58 12.50 5.78
C GLU A 91 10.10 12.45 6.01
N ARG A 92 10.68 13.55 6.52
CA ARG A 92 12.11 13.62 6.84
C ARG A 92 12.50 12.56 7.87
N SER A 93 11.75 12.46 8.97
CA SER A 93 12.03 11.46 10.00
C SER A 93 11.96 10.03 9.47
N ALA A 94 11.00 9.74 8.58
CA ALA A 94 10.88 8.40 8.00
C ALA A 94 12.04 8.08 7.04
N LYS A 95 12.51 9.07 6.27
CA LYS A 95 13.69 8.94 5.41
C LYS A 95 14.96 8.69 6.22
N ASP A 96 15.16 9.48 7.29
CA ASP A 96 16.32 9.32 8.17
C ASP A 96 16.35 7.91 8.81
N GLN A 97 15.19 7.39 9.23
CA GLN A 97 15.07 6.01 9.75
C GLN A 97 15.43 4.95 8.70
N TYR A 98 14.95 5.10 7.47
CA TYR A 98 15.26 4.16 6.39
C TYR A 98 16.77 4.16 6.03
N MET A 99 17.39 5.33 6.01
CA MET A 99 18.83 5.46 5.74
C MET A 99 19.66 4.81 6.85
N ASN A 100 19.29 4.99 8.11
CA ASN A 100 19.95 4.32 9.23
C ASN A 100 19.84 2.80 9.12
N TYR A 101 18.66 2.27 8.78
CA TYR A 101 18.46 0.83 8.54
C TYR A 101 19.39 0.28 7.45
N LEU A 102 19.54 0.99 6.32
CA LEU A 102 20.45 0.57 5.26
C LEU A 102 21.91 0.58 5.71
N GLN A 103 22.31 1.61 6.48
CA GLN A 103 23.66 1.72 7.01
C GLN A 103 23.97 0.58 7.98
N ASP A 104 23.04 0.25 8.89
CA ASP A 104 23.19 -0.85 9.84
C ASP A 104 23.34 -2.19 9.13
N ASN A 105 22.52 -2.48 8.12
CA ASN A 105 22.63 -3.72 7.34
C ASN A 105 23.95 -3.80 6.55
N THR A 106 24.39 -2.68 5.98
CA THR A 106 25.67 -2.61 5.25
C THR A 106 26.85 -2.88 6.19
N ASN A 107 26.81 -2.34 7.41
CA ASN A 107 27.84 -2.57 8.42
C ASN A 107 27.87 -4.06 8.83
N LEU A 108 26.71 -4.66 9.09
CA LEU A 108 26.59 -6.09 9.41
C LEU A 108 27.16 -6.98 8.29
N GLU A 109 26.84 -6.70 7.03
CA GLU A 109 27.38 -7.44 5.89
C GLU A 109 28.91 -7.33 5.76
N ASN A 110 29.48 -6.19 6.15
CA ASN A 110 30.92 -5.99 6.13
C ASN A 110 31.62 -6.67 7.33
N GLU A 111 30.98 -6.75 8.50
CA GLU A 111 31.50 -7.48 9.67
C GLU A 111 31.49 -9.01 9.47
N MET A 112 30.60 -9.53 8.62
CA MET A 112 30.52 -10.95 8.29
C MET A 112 31.50 -11.42 7.20
N LYS A 113 32.26 -10.50 6.59
CA LYS A 113 33.27 -10.78 5.56
C LYS A 113 34.68 -10.80 6.15
#